data_AF-A0A3S1I4H8-F1
#
_entry.id   AF-A0A3S1I4H8-F1
#
_cell.length_a   1.000
_cell.length_b   1.000
_cell.length_c   1.000
_cell.angle_alpha   90.00
_cell.angle_beta   90.00
_cell.angle_gamma   90.00
#
_symmetry.space_group_name_H-M   'P 1'
#
loop_
_entity.id
_entity.type
_entity.pdbx_description
1 polymer ?
#
loop_
_entity_poly.entity_id
_entity_poly.type
_entity_poly.pdbx_seq_one_letter_code
_entity_poly.pdbx_strand_id
1 'polypeptide(L)'
;VQEKWFAGLYFAKPAIFVVLPFFWIMTGIVSLTTGYGNGIGLMQSTGAGMLSAPAVIAGALADVVVGALIAWRPTARKGVYAGIALSLFYLIVGTFLRPDLWNEPLGPFLKVLPIIVLHFVALAILEER
;
A
#
# COMPACT_ATOMS: atom_id res chain seq x y z
N VAL A 1 29.95 -11.20 13.53
CA VAL A 1 29.02 -10.20 12.94
C VAL A 1 27.72 -10.88 12.48
N GLN A 2 27.79 -12.00 11.76
CA GLN A 2 26.65 -12.74 11.20
C GLN A 2 25.53 -13.12 12.20
N GLU A 3 25.86 -13.60 13.42
CA GLU A 3 24.86 -14.03 14.41
C GLU A 3 23.97 -12.90 14.98
N LYS A 4 24.51 -11.68 15.13
CA LYS A 4 23.75 -10.54 15.69
C LYS A 4 22.71 -10.01 14.69
N TRP A 5 23.04 -10.01 13.40
CA TRP A 5 22.11 -9.62 12.34
C TRP A 5 21.02 -10.67 12.11
N PHE A 6 21.36 -11.96 12.23
CA PHE A 6 20.41 -13.06 12.10
C PHE A 6 19.30 -13.01 13.15
N ALA A 7 19.64 -12.70 14.41
CA ALA A 7 18.68 -12.58 15.51
C ALA A 7 17.66 -11.43 15.32
N GLY A 8 18.09 -10.30 14.75
CA GLY A 8 17.20 -9.16 14.45
C GLY A 8 16.27 -9.42 13.26
N LEU A 9 16.78 -10.08 12.22
CA LEU A 9 15.99 -10.41 11.02
C LEU A 9 14.97 -11.53 11.26
N TYR A 10 15.18 -12.35 12.30
CA TYR A 10 14.28 -13.44 12.67
C TYR A 10 12.83 -12.97 12.86
N PHE A 11 12.63 -11.82 13.52
CA PHE A 11 11.29 -11.24 13.73
C PHE A 11 10.85 -10.31 12.60
N ALA A 12 11.78 -9.67 11.89
CA ALA A 12 11.45 -8.74 10.81
C ALA A 12 10.69 -9.42 9.66
N LYS A 13 11.07 -10.64 9.31
CA LYS A 13 10.42 -11.40 8.23
C LYS A 13 8.95 -11.74 8.50
N PRO A 14 8.57 -12.41 9.61
CA PRO A 14 7.16 -12.64 9.90
C PRO A 14 6.42 -11.32 10.10
N ALA A 15 7.05 -10.29 10.68
CA ALA A 15 6.44 -8.97 10.80
C ALA A 15 6.08 -8.36 9.43
N ILE A 16 6.97 -8.42 8.44
CA ILE A 16 6.68 -7.92 7.07
C ILE A 16 5.47 -8.63 6.48
N PHE A 17 5.41 -9.96 6.55
CA PHE A 17 4.30 -10.73 5.97
C PHE A 17 3.02 -10.75 6.79
N VAL A 18 2.99 -10.07 7.94
CA VAL A 18 1.78 -9.81 8.73
C VAL A 18 1.34 -8.37 8.54
N VAL A 19 2.25 -7.43 8.76
CA VAL A 19 1.97 -5.98 8.74
C VAL A 19 1.71 -5.48 7.32
N LEU A 20 2.44 -5.95 6.31
CA LEU A 20 2.26 -5.47 4.94
C LEU A 20 0.89 -5.87 4.35
N PRO A 21 0.44 -7.14 4.43
CA PRO A 21 -0.94 -7.49 4.08
C PRO A 21 -1.98 -6.74 4.90
N PHE A 22 -1.77 -6.63 6.21
CA PHE A 22 -2.69 -5.94 7.12
C PHE A 22 -2.86 -4.47 6.69
N PHE A 23 -1.76 -3.78 6.39
CA PHE A 23 -1.78 -2.42 5.89
C PHE A 23 -2.68 -2.29 4.65
N TRP A 24 -2.43 -3.09 3.62
CA TRP A 24 -3.21 -3.06 2.37
C TRP A 24 -4.69 -3.41 2.57
N ILE A 25 -4.99 -4.44 3.36
CA ILE A 25 -6.39 -4.82 3.61
C ILE A 25 -7.10 -3.70 4.39
N MET A 26 -6.45 -3.14 5.40
CA MET A 26 -7.04 -2.09 6.23
C MET A 26 -7.22 -0.77 5.47
N THR A 27 -6.32 -0.38 4.56
CA THR A 27 -6.53 0.82 3.73
C THR A 27 -7.75 0.68 2.84
N GLY A 28 -7.96 -0.51 2.25
CA GLY A 28 -9.16 -0.81 1.48
C GLY A 28 -10.44 -0.80 2.34
N ILE A 29 -10.42 -1.45 3.51
CA ILE A 29 -11.56 -1.45 4.45
C ILE A 29 -11.92 -0.03 4.89
N VAL A 30 -10.93 0.76 5.30
CA VAL A 30 -11.15 2.15 5.72
C VAL A 30 -11.73 2.97 4.56
N SER A 31 -11.20 2.79 3.35
CA SER A 31 -11.69 3.49 2.15
C SER A 31 -13.15 3.15 1.79
N LEU A 32 -13.63 1.95 2.13
CA LEU A 32 -15.02 1.52 1.90
C LEU A 32 -15.96 1.82 3.08
N THR A 33 -15.43 2.22 4.24
CA THR A 33 -16.21 2.40 5.47
C THR A 33 -16.05 3.81 6.02
N THR A 34 -15.27 3.98 7.09
CA THR A 34 -15.14 5.25 7.84
C THR A 34 -14.44 6.34 7.02
N GLY A 35 -13.58 5.97 6.09
CA GLY A 35 -12.86 6.89 5.20
C GLY A 35 -13.57 7.17 3.87
N TYR A 36 -14.71 6.52 3.59
CA TYR A 36 -15.38 6.62 2.28
C TYR A 36 -15.71 8.07 1.89
N GLY A 37 -16.32 8.83 2.80
CA GLY A 37 -16.64 10.24 2.55
C GLY A 37 -15.41 11.10 2.24
N ASN A 38 -14.31 10.88 2.96
CA ASN A 38 -13.04 11.58 2.70
C ASN A 38 -12.45 11.20 1.33
N GLY A 39 -12.52 9.92 0.96
CA GLY A 39 -12.08 9.44 -0.34
C GLY A 39 -12.88 10.06 -1.49
N ILE A 40 -14.22 10.15 -1.34
CA ILE A 40 -15.08 10.81 -2.32
C ILE A 40 -14.72 12.29 -2.44
N GLY A 41 -14.58 13.01 -1.33
CA GLY A 41 -14.21 14.43 -1.34
C GLY A 41 -12.84 14.67 -1.98
N LEU A 42 -11.88 13.78 -1.72
CA LEU A 42 -10.57 13.81 -2.36
C LEU A 42 -10.69 13.64 -3.88
N MET A 43 -11.43 12.64 -4.38
CA MET A 43 -11.61 12.45 -5.82
C MET A 43 -12.41 13.57 -6.48
N GLN A 44 -13.42 14.12 -5.80
CA GLN A 44 -14.19 15.26 -6.32
C GLN A 44 -13.31 16.49 -6.49
N SER A 45 -12.38 16.73 -5.56
CA SER A 45 -11.45 17.86 -5.65
C SER A 45 -10.49 17.78 -6.85
N THR A 46 -10.28 16.60 -7.42
CA THR A 46 -9.48 16.43 -8.65
C THR A 46 -10.32 16.56 -9.92
N GLY A 47 -11.60 16.91 -9.81
CA GLY A 47 -12.53 17.00 -10.94
C GLY A 47 -13.11 15.65 -11.40
N ALA A 48 -12.95 14.57 -10.61
CA ALA A 48 -13.44 13.24 -11.02
C ALA A 48 -14.97 13.14 -11.12
N GLY A 49 -15.72 14.03 -10.46
CA GLY A 49 -17.18 14.13 -10.60
C GLY A 49 -17.88 12.80 -10.35
N MET A 50 -18.65 12.31 -11.33
CA MET A 50 -19.37 11.04 -11.26
C MET A 50 -18.45 9.80 -11.11
N LEU A 51 -17.18 9.92 -11.50
CA LEU A 51 -16.20 8.83 -11.37
C LEU A 51 -15.61 8.74 -9.97
N SER A 52 -15.90 9.67 -9.06
CA SER A 52 -15.34 9.70 -7.71
C SER A 52 -15.66 8.42 -6.92
N ALA A 53 -16.93 8.00 -6.90
CA ALA A 53 -17.35 6.79 -6.20
C ALA A 53 -16.77 5.51 -6.82
N PRO A 54 -16.88 5.28 -8.14
CA PRO A 54 -16.23 4.14 -8.78
C PRO A 54 -14.72 4.09 -8.53
N ALA A 55 -14.01 5.24 -8.57
CA ALA A 55 -12.57 5.29 -8.36
C ALA A 55 -12.18 4.93 -6.92
N VAL A 56 -12.90 5.45 -5.91
CA VAL A 56 -12.66 5.09 -4.50
C VAL A 56 -12.89 3.60 -4.27
N ILE A 57 -14.00 3.06 -4.79
CA ILE A 57 -14.32 1.64 -4.65
C ILE A 57 -13.27 0.78 -5.35
N ALA A 58 -12.89 1.13 -6.59
CA ALA A 58 -11.90 0.39 -7.35
C ALA A 58 -10.52 0.40 -6.66
N GLY A 59 -10.09 1.56 -6.16
CA GLY A 59 -8.84 1.66 -5.40
C GLY A 59 -8.87 0.82 -4.12
N ALA A 60 -9.95 0.90 -3.36
CA ALA A 60 -10.10 0.12 -2.14
C ALA A 60 -10.12 -1.40 -2.39
N LEU A 61 -10.77 -1.84 -3.46
CA LEU A 61 -10.76 -3.25 -3.86
C LEU A 61 -9.36 -3.68 -4.32
N ALA A 62 -8.65 -2.83 -5.05
CA ALA A 62 -7.26 -3.09 -5.46
C ALA A 62 -6.36 -3.28 -4.23
N ASP A 63 -6.50 -2.42 -3.22
CA ASP A 63 -5.79 -2.53 -1.95
C ASP A 63 -6.05 -3.87 -1.24
N VAL A 64 -7.33 -4.25 -1.08
CA VAL A 64 -7.69 -5.54 -0.46
C VAL A 64 -7.12 -6.73 -1.25
N VAL A 65 -7.19 -6.70 -2.58
CA VAL A 65 -6.66 -7.75 -3.45
C VAL A 65 -5.14 -7.86 -3.30
N VAL A 66 -4.42 -6.73 -3.30
CA VAL A 66 -2.97 -6.72 -3.07
C VAL A 66 -2.64 -7.35 -1.73
N GLY A 67 -3.30 -6.91 -0.65
CA GLY A 67 -3.05 -7.44 0.68
C GLY A 67 -3.35 -8.94 0.79
N ALA A 68 -4.46 -9.41 0.22
CA ALA A 68 -4.81 -10.83 0.19
C ALA A 68 -3.78 -11.66 -0.59
N LEU A 69 -3.31 -11.16 -1.74
CA LEU A 69 -2.28 -11.82 -2.53
C LEU A 69 -0.96 -11.94 -1.78
N ILE A 70 -0.55 -10.91 -1.01
CA ILE A 70 0.65 -10.94 -0.18
C ILE A 70 0.49 -11.93 0.99
N ALA A 71 -0.69 -11.95 1.64
CA ALA A 71 -1.00 -12.85 2.75
C ALA A 71 -0.87 -14.32 2.35
N TRP A 72 -1.38 -14.69 1.17
CA TRP A 72 -1.37 -16.06 0.69
C TRP A 72 -0.02 -16.45 0.06
N ARG A 73 0.69 -17.42 0.68
CA ARG A 73 2.06 -17.82 0.31
C ARG A 73 2.26 -18.07 -1.20
N PRO A 74 1.43 -18.90 -1.87
CA PRO A 74 1.57 -19.15 -3.31
C PRO A 74 1.49 -17.92 -4.23
N THR A 75 0.81 -16.86 -3.80
CA THR A 75 0.61 -15.65 -4.60
C THR A 75 1.43 -14.46 -4.13
N ALA A 76 2.17 -14.60 -3.04
CA ALA A 76 2.83 -13.50 -2.36
C ALA A 76 3.75 -12.69 -3.27
N ARG A 77 4.53 -13.35 -4.15
CA ARG A 77 5.39 -12.65 -5.12
C ARG A 77 4.58 -11.72 -6.02
N LYS A 78 3.44 -12.20 -6.55
CA LYS A 78 2.53 -11.41 -7.40
C LYS A 78 1.91 -10.27 -6.61
N GLY A 79 1.48 -10.52 -5.37
CA GLY A 79 0.94 -9.51 -4.48
C GLY A 79 1.92 -8.38 -4.20
N VAL A 80 3.19 -8.72 -3.91
CA VAL A 80 4.22 -7.71 -3.63
C VAL A 80 4.51 -6.86 -4.88
N TYR A 81 4.61 -7.46 -6.08
CA TYR A 81 4.74 -6.68 -7.31
C TYR A 81 3.52 -5.80 -7.60
N ALA A 82 2.31 -6.32 -7.38
CA ALA A 82 1.07 -5.55 -7.53
C ALA A 82 1.05 -4.35 -6.56
N GLY A 83 1.47 -4.53 -5.31
CA GLY A 83 1.59 -3.45 -4.33
C GLY A 83 2.61 -2.37 -4.73
N ILE A 84 3.76 -2.75 -5.29
CA ILE A 84 4.72 -1.78 -5.85
C ILE A 84 4.09 -0.99 -6.99
N ALA A 85 3.50 -1.69 -7.96
CA ALA A 85 2.88 -1.05 -9.12
C ALA A 85 1.75 -0.08 -8.73
N LEU A 86 0.89 -0.50 -7.81
CA LEU A 86 -0.22 0.32 -7.32
C LEU A 86 0.26 1.53 -6.50
N SER A 87 1.28 1.34 -5.67
CA SER A 87 1.92 2.44 -4.92
C SER A 87 2.52 3.50 -5.86
N LEU A 88 3.23 3.06 -6.90
CA LEU A 88 3.78 3.95 -7.92
C LEU A 88 2.68 4.66 -8.70
N PHE A 89 1.62 3.94 -9.08
CA PHE A 89 0.46 4.53 -9.74
C PHE A 89 -0.18 5.63 -8.89
N TYR A 90 -0.45 5.37 -7.61
CA TYR A 90 -1.00 6.38 -6.69
C TYR A 90 -0.07 7.58 -6.51
N LEU A 91 1.23 7.35 -6.38
CA LEU A 91 2.20 8.44 -6.23
C LEU A 91 2.28 9.32 -7.47
N ILE A 92 2.34 8.71 -8.67
CA ILE A 92 2.44 9.42 -9.94
C ILE A 92 1.15 10.21 -10.20
N VAL A 93 0.00 9.53 -10.21
CA VAL A 93 -1.30 10.16 -10.47
C VAL A 93 -1.62 11.20 -9.40
N GLY A 94 -1.38 10.86 -8.13
CA GLY A 94 -1.58 11.77 -7.01
C GLY A 94 -0.69 13.01 -7.08
N THR A 95 0.56 12.90 -7.53
CA THR A 95 1.46 14.05 -7.70
C THR A 95 0.93 15.05 -8.72
N PHE A 96 0.34 14.58 -9.81
CA PHE A 96 -0.23 15.46 -10.83
C PHE A 96 -1.60 16.04 -10.41
N LEU A 97 -2.45 15.25 -9.78
CA LEU A 97 -3.81 15.68 -9.42
C LEU A 97 -3.89 16.45 -8.10
N ARG A 98 -3.00 16.15 -7.14
CA ARG A 98 -2.95 16.72 -5.79
C ARG A 98 -1.50 16.93 -5.32
N PRO A 99 -0.74 17.83 -5.98
CA PRO A 99 0.65 18.12 -5.60
C PRO A 99 0.77 18.67 -4.18
N ASP A 100 -0.30 19.24 -3.62
CA ASP A 100 -0.37 19.73 -2.24
C ASP A 100 -0.14 18.63 -1.20
N LEU A 101 -0.42 17.36 -1.51
CA LEU A 101 -0.21 16.22 -0.60
C LEU A 101 1.27 15.92 -0.32
N TRP A 102 2.21 16.54 -1.07
CA TRP A 102 3.64 16.54 -0.72
C TRP A 102 3.96 17.40 0.50
N ASN A 103 3.18 18.47 0.72
CA ASN A 103 3.37 19.42 1.82
C ASN A 103 2.45 19.15 3.01
N GLU A 104 1.64 18.10 2.95
CA GLU A 104 0.71 17.75 4.02
C GLU A 104 1.49 17.20 5.24
N PRO A 105 1.22 17.66 6.48
CA PRO A 105 2.02 17.32 7.66
C PRO A 105 2.10 15.83 8.01
N LEU A 106 1.06 15.05 7.73
CA LEU A 106 1.07 13.60 7.90
C LEU A 106 1.84 12.88 6.78
N GLY A 107 2.29 13.60 5.75
CA GLY A 107 3.22 13.15 4.71
C GLY A 107 2.74 11.92 3.93
N PRO A 108 1.50 11.88 3.40
CA PRO A 108 0.94 10.71 2.73
C PRO A 108 1.79 10.22 1.57
N PHE A 109 2.31 11.12 0.73
CA PHE A 109 3.20 10.76 -0.38
C PHE A 109 4.60 10.37 0.08
N LEU A 110 5.13 11.04 1.10
CA LEU A 110 6.44 10.68 1.68
C LEU A 110 6.43 9.27 2.26
N LYS A 111 5.31 8.82 2.84
CA LYS A 111 5.13 7.46 3.36
C LYS A 111 5.14 6.39 2.26
N VAL A 112 4.85 6.72 1.00
CA VAL A 112 4.90 5.75 -0.10
C VAL A 112 6.33 5.23 -0.33
N LEU A 113 7.35 6.07 -0.15
CA LEU A 113 8.76 5.68 -0.34
C LEU A 113 9.20 4.53 0.59
N PRO A 114 9.07 4.63 1.94
CA PRO A 114 9.41 3.51 2.82
C PRO A 114 8.50 2.31 2.61
N ILE A 115 7.24 2.48 2.19
CA ILE A 115 6.35 1.37 1.81
C ILE A 115 6.93 0.61 0.61
N ILE A 116 7.37 1.30 -0.44
CA ILE A 116 7.99 0.67 -1.61
C ILE A 116 9.28 -0.07 -1.20
N VAL A 117 10.11 0.53 -0.34
CA VAL A 117 11.31 -0.14 0.19
C VAL A 117 10.93 -1.43 0.94
N LEU A 118 9.88 -1.41 1.77
CA LEU A 118 9.38 -2.61 2.45
C LEU A 118 8.92 -3.70 1.48
N HIS A 119 8.34 -3.34 0.33
CA HIS A 119 8.01 -4.31 -0.71
C HIS A 119 9.26 -4.94 -1.33
N PHE A 120 10.31 -4.15 -1.59
CA PHE A 120 11.59 -4.71 -2.06
C PHE A 120 12.25 -5.62 -1.02
N VAL A 121 12.20 -5.26 0.27
CA VAL A 121 12.67 -6.14 1.34
C VAL A 121 11.83 -7.43 1.38
N ALA A 122 10.50 -7.33 1.23
CA ALA A 122 9.62 -8.49 1.17
C ALA A 122 9.98 -9.43 0.00
N LEU A 123 10.31 -8.88 -1.18
CA LEU A 123 10.80 -9.68 -2.31
C LEU A 123 12.12 -10.38 -2.01
N ALA A 124 13.07 -9.66 -1.38
CA ALA A 124 14.41 -10.18 -1.09
C ALA A 124 14.40 -11.37 -0.12
N ILE A 125 13.43 -11.41 0.80
CA ILE A 125 13.33 -12.47 1.83
C ILE A 125 12.24 -13.51 1.52
N LEU A 126 11.60 -13.41 0.35
CA LEU A 126 10.42 -14.22 0.00
C LEU A 126 10.74 -15.69 -0.22
N GLU A 127 11.91 -16.01 -0.79
CA GLU A 127 12.28 -17.39 -1.16
C GLU A 127 12.50 -18.29 0.05
N GLU A 128 12.75 -17.68 1.20
CA GLU A 128 12.92 -18.38 2.46
C GLU A 128 11.59 -18.54 3.25
N ARG A 129 10.45 -18.12 2.69
CA ARG A 129 9.16 -18.00 3.40
C ARG A 129 8.43 -19.32 3.57
#